data_AF-A0A0F8VV71-F1
#
_entry.id   AF-A0A0F8VV71-F1
#
_cell.length_a   1.000
_cell.length_b   1.000
_cell.length_c   1.000
_cell.angle_alpha   90.00
_cell.angle_beta   90.00
_cell.angle_gamma   90.00
#
_symmetry.space_group_name_H-M   'P 1'
#
loop_
_entity.id
_entity.type
_entity.pdbx_description
1 polymer ?
#
loop_
_entity_poly.entity_id
_entity_poly.type
_entity_poly.pdbx_seq_one_letter_code
_entity_poly.pdbx_strand_id
1 'polypeptide(L)' 'NQEKEIVERNQGNIKRLMNHIEQELHLSAIIQLKLSDGLNKSLMQQRLIQLQTIKTNLQVELINYNESIGGVN' A
#
# COMPACT_ATOMS: atom_id res chain seq x y z
N ASN A 1 -7.21 28.23 0.48
CA ASN A 1 -5.80 27.87 0.77
C ASN A 1 -5.63 26.68 1.70
N GLN A 2 -6.31 26.62 2.86
CA GLN A 2 -6.15 25.49 3.80
C GLN A 2 -6.62 24.13 3.23
N GLU A 3 -7.74 24.10 2.50
CA GLU A 3 -8.25 22.86 1.89
C GLU A 3 -7.25 22.25 0.90
N LYS A 4 -6.64 23.09 0.05
CA LYS A 4 -5.60 22.67 -0.90
C LYS A 4 -4.39 22.07 -0.18
N GLU A 5 -3.97 22.67 0.92
CA GLU A 5 -2.84 22.19 1.71
C GLU A 5 -3.13 20.84 2.41
N ILE A 6 -4.37 20.65 2.88
CA ILE A 6 -4.83 19.37 3.45
C ILE A 6 -4.81 18.27 2.37
N VAL A 7 -5.27 18.60 1.16
CA VAL A 7 -5.28 17.68 0.02
C VAL A 7 -3.87 17.21 -0.35
N GLU A 8 -2.93 18.16 -0.52
CA GLU A 8 -1.54 17.86 -0.87
C GLU A 8 -0.85 17.00 0.21
N ARG A 9 -1.10 17.33 1.49
CA ARG A 9 -0.56 16.57 2.63
C ARG A 9 -1.08 15.13 2.67
N ASN A 10 -2.38 14.94 2.43
CA ASN A 10 -2.99 13.62 2.43
C ASN A 10 -2.50 12.77 1.25
N GLN A 11 -2.36 13.36 0.05
CA GLN A 11 -1.74 12.67 -1.10
C GLN A 11 -0.30 12.24 -0.78
N GLY A 12 0.49 13.11 -0.14
CA GLY A 12 1.85 12.79 0.29
C GLY A 12 1.89 11.66 1.32
N ASN A 13 0.94 11.61 2.25
CA ASN A 13 0.82 10.55 3.25
C ASN A 13 0.48 9.20 2.59
N ILE A 14 -0.49 9.18 1.67
CA ILE A 14 -0.90 7.96 0.96
C ILE A 14 0.28 7.43 0.13
N LYS A 15 0.98 8.29 -0.61
CA LYS A 15 2.17 7.89 -1.39
C LYS A 15 3.27 7.28 -0.52
N ARG A 16 3.56 7.88 0.65
CA ARG A 16 4.54 7.34 1.59
C ARG A 16 4.12 5.97 2.13
N LEU A 17 2.84 5.80 2.45
CA LEU A 17 2.31 4.52 2.92
C LEU A 17 2.40 3.42 1.85
N MET A 18 2.06 3.74 0.59
CA MET A 18 2.21 2.80 -0.52
C MET A 18 3.66 2.36 -0.72
N ASN A 19 4.61 3.30 -0.69
CA ASN A 19 6.04 2.98 -0.80
C ASN A 19 6.51 2.07 0.34
N HIS A 20 6.05 2.31 1.57
CA HIS A 20 6.39 1.45 2.70
C HIS A 20 5.84 0.02 2.53
N ILE A 21 4.59 -0.12 2.09
CA ILE A 21 3.99 -1.43 1.82
C ILE A 21 4.75 -2.16 0.70
N GLU A 22 5.20 -1.44 -0.34
CA GLU A 22 5.99 -2.03 -1.42
C GLU A 22 7.34 -2.57 -0.90
N GLN A 23 8.03 -1.82 -0.05
CA GLN A 23 9.25 -2.30 0.60
C GLN A 23 9.01 -3.56 1.45
N GLU A 24 7.94 -3.58 2.26
CA GLU A 24 7.57 -4.75 3.07
C GLU A 24 7.23 -5.97 2.20
N LEU A 25 6.54 -5.78 1.07
CA LEU A 25 6.26 -6.85 0.10
C LEU A 25 7.56 -7.42 -0.49
N HIS A 26 8.48 -6.56 -0.89
CA HIS A 26 9.78 -6.98 -1.42
C HIS A 26 10.59 -7.76 -0.39
N LEU A 27 10.71 -7.26 0.85
CA LEU A 27 11.42 -7.95 1.93
C LEU A 27 10.76 -9.29 2.28
N SER A 28 9.44 -9.33 2.36
CA SER A 28 8.67 -10.53 2.67
C SER A 28 8.88 -11.62 1.62
N ALA A 29 8.92 -11.25 0.32
CA ALA A 29 9.21 -12.18 -0.77
C ALA A 29 10.64 -12.76 -0.67
N ILE A 30 11.64 -11.93 -0.34
CA ILE A 30 13.03 -12.38 -0.13
C ILE A 30 13.11 -13.35 1.06
N ILE A 31 12.45 -13.04 2.18
CA ILE A 31 12.43 -13.92 3.36
C ILE A 31 11.75 -15.25 3.01
N GLN A 32 10.62 -15.23 2.32
CA GLN A 32 9.88 -16.43 1.92
C GLN A 32 10.75 -17.42 1.14
N LEU A 33 11.61 -16.93 0.25
CA LEU A 33 12.55 -17.77 -0.52
C LEU A 33 13.59 -18.47 0.37
N LYS A 34 13.93 -17.88 1.52
CA LYS A 34 14.93 -18.42 2.46
C LYS A 34 14.34 -19.34 3.52
N LEU A 35 13.01 -19.37 3.68
CA LEU A 35 12.36 -20.25 4.65
C LEU A 35 12.37 -21.69 4.15
N SER A 36 12.93 -22.62 4.92
CA SER A 36 12.90 -24.06 4.64
C SER A 36 11.65 -24.74 5.22
N ASP A 37 11.12 -24.21 6.33
CA ASP A 37 9.95 -24.73 7.04
C ASP A 37 8.63 -24.38 6.33
N GLY A 38 7.77 -25.38 6.14
CA GLY A 38 6.49 -25.25 5.44
C GLY A 38 5.48 -24.36 6.16
N LEU A 39 5.41 -24.41 7.50
CA LEU A 39 4.51 -23.56 8.28
C LEU A 39 4.91 -22.09 8.18
N ASN A 40 6.21 -21.80 8.34
CA ASN A 40 6.71 -20.43 8.23
C ASN A 40 6.51 -19.87 6.81
N LYS A 41 6.68 -20.69 5.77
CA LYS A 41 6.35 -20.31 4.39
C LYS A 41 4.88 -19.96 4.21
N SER A 42 3.97 -20.76 4.76
CA SER A 42 2.52 -20.50 4.67
C SER A 42 2.12 -19.23 5.41
N LEU A 43 2.66 -18.98 6.62
CA LEU A 43 2.39 -17.75 7.36
C LEU A 43 2.91 -16.51 6.62
N MET A 44 4.11 -16.60 6.03
CA MET A 44 4.66 -15.51 5.23
C MET A 44 3.83 -15.24 3.96
N GLN A 45 3.33 -16.30 3.31
CA GLN A 45 2.45 -16.17 2.15
C GLN A 45 1.12 -15.48 2.51
N GLN A 46 0.53 -15.80 3.67
CA GLN A 46 -0.66 -15.10 4.16
C GLN A 46 -0.38 -13.62 4.41
N ARG A 47 0.76 -13.28 5.03
CA ARG A 47 1.16 -11.89 5.25
C ARG A 47 1.35 -11.13 3.93
N LEU A 48 1.97 -11.75 2.93
CA LEU A 48 2.11 -11.17 1.59
C LEU A 48 0.76 -10.86 0.95
N ILE A 49 -0.19 -11.78 1.03
CA ILE A 49 -1.56 -11.58 0.52
C ILE A 49 -2.22 -10.40 1.23
N GLN A 50 -2.13 -10.32 2.56
CA GLN A 50 -2.69 -9.21 3.34
C GLN A 50 -2.08 -7.85 2.93
N LEU A 51 -0.76 -7.79 2.78
CA LEU A 51 -0.07 -6.57 2.33
C LEU A 51 -0.48 -6.16 0.90
N GLN A 52 -0.66 -7.13 0.00
CA GLN A 52 -1.18 -6.88 -1.35
C GLN A 52 -2.61 -6.33 -1.31
N THR A 53 -3.50 -6.90 -0.49
CA THR A 53 -4.86 -6.38 -0.32
C THR A 53 -4.86 -4.93 0.17
N ILE A 54 -4.04 -4.61 1.19
CA ILE A 54 -3.93 -3.24 1.71
C ILE A 54 -3.40 -2.29 0.62
N LYS A 55 -2.36 -2.69 -0.14
CA LYS A 55 -1.83 -1.89 -1.25
C LYS A 55 -2.91 -1.58 -2.27
N THR A 56 -3.65 -2.59 -2.72
CA THR A 56 -4.73 -2.44 -3.70
C THR A 56 -5.82 -1.51 -3.19
N ASN A 57 -6.27 -1.68 -1.94
CA ASN A 57 -7.29 -0.82 -1.35
C ASN A 57 -6.84 0.64 -1.30
N LEU A 58 -5.60 0.90 -0.88
CA LEU A 58 -5.04 2.27 -0.87
C LEU A 58 -4.91 2.87 -2.27
N GLN A 59 -4.59 2.05 -3.27
CA GLN A 59 -4.53 2.51 -4.66
C GLN A 59 -5.91 2.89 -5.18
N VAL A 60 -6.95 2.10 -4.89
CA VAL A 60 -8.33 2.41 -5.24
C VAL A 60 -8.79 3.70 -4.56
N GLU A 61 -8.56 3.84 -3.26
CA GLU A 61 -8.93 5.06 -2.53
C GLU A 61 -8.19 6.30 -3.06
N LEU A 62 -6.92 6.16 -3.45
CA LEU A 62 -6.17 7.26 -4.06
C LEU A 62 -6.74 7.66 -5.43
N ILE A 63 -7.16 6.69 -6.25
CA ILE A 63 -7.81 6.95 -7.53
C ILE A 63 -9.13 7.71 -7.30
N ASN A 64 -10.01 7.16 -6.45
CA ASN A 64 -11.29 7.78 -6.09
C ASN A 64 -11.10 9.21 -5.57
N TYR A 65 -10.10 9.41 -4.72
CA TYR A 65 -9.75 10.72 -4.19
C TYR A 65 -9.35 11.70 -5.29
N ASN A 66 -8.46 11.29 -6.20
CA ASN A 66 -8.02 12.14 -7.32
C ASN A 66 -9.16 12.46 -8.29
N GLU A 67 -10.07 11.51 -8.55
CA GLU A 67 -11.27 11.72 -9.36
C GLU A 67 -12.25 12.67 -8.68
N SER A 68 -12.46 12.54 -7.36
CA SER A 68 -13.34 13.44 -6.61
C SER A 68 -12.86 14.89 -6.59
N ILE A 69 -11.54 15.11 -6.66
CA ILE A 69 -10.93 16.45 -6.75
C ILE A 69 -10.92 16.95 -8.20
N GLY A 70 -10.72 16.06 -9.17
CA GLY A 70 -10.72 16.39 -10.60
C GLY A 70 -12.12 16.56 -11.23
N GLY A 71 -13.16 16.07 -10.57
CA GLY A 71 -14.57 16.18 -10.97
C GLY A 71 -15.25 17.48 -10.54
N VAL A 72 -14.52 18.40 -9.89
CA VAL A 72 -14.97 19.78 -9.65
C VAL A 72 -14.46 20.65 -10.80
N ASN A 73 -15.04 20.48 -11.98
CA ASN A 73 -14.95 21.41 -13.10
C ASN A 73 -16.36 21.77 -13.57
#